data_AF-A0A9D6S143-F1
#
_entry.id   AF-A0A9D6S143-F1
#
_cell.length_a   1.000
_cell.length_b   1.000
_cell.length_c   1.000
_cell.angle_alpha   90.00
_cell.angle_beta   90.00
_cell.angle_gamma   90.00
#
_symmetry.space_group_name_H-M   'P 1'
#
loop_
_entity.id
_entity.type
_entity.pdbx_description
1 polymer ?
#
loop_
_entity_poly.entity_id
_entity_poly.type
_entity_poly.pdbx_seq_one_letter_code
_entity_poly.pdbx_strand_id
1 'polypeptide(L)'
;MDNLNRILLLVVVIGSLAFFAAAGQPAAVAALAGPAQRTEKGNRIDVVSAHPFAQTIDNLTKALKEQGMMIVATIDHQNMLTMVGARIKGAKTIEFGKPDMGKMLLPMHPEVGLEMPGKIYVWERSD
;
A
#
# COMPACT_ATOMS: atom_id res chain seq x y z
N MET A 1 -21.90 -24.23 6.26
CA MET A 1 -21.48 -24.06 4.86
C MET A 1 -22.19 -22.79 4.42
N ASP A 2 -21.57 -21.61 4.43
CA ASP A 2 -20.33 -21.29 3.73
C ASP A 2 -19.41 -20.36 4.52
N ASN A 3 -18.12 -20.69 4.49
CA ASN A 3 -17.03 -20.02 5.21
C ASN A 3 -16.38 -18.94 4.33
N LEU A 4 -17.21 -18.14 3.64
CA LEU A 4 -16.80 -16.99 2.83
C LEU A 4 -17.06 -15.73 3.66
N ASN A 5 -16.08 -15.22 4.41
CA ASN A 5 -15.97 -13.80 4.80
C ASN A 5 -14.73 -13.56 5.65
N ARG A 6 -13.56 -13.53 5.01
CA ARG A 6 -12.38 -12.84 5.55
C ARG A 6 -11.94 -11.83 4.50
N ILE A 7 -12.74 -10.77 4.34
CA ILE A 7 -12.58 -9.77 3.29
C ILE A 7 -11.60 -8.70 3.79
N LEU A 8 -10.31 -8.81 3.43
CA LEU A 8 -9.29 -7.81 3.74
C LEU A 8 -9.27 -6.74 2.65
N LEU A 9 -9.43 -5.46 3.00
CA LEU A 9 -9.36 -4.37 2.02
C LEU A 9 -7.94 -3.77 2.01
N LEU A 10 -7.22 -4.05 0.94
CA LEU A 10 -6.00 -3.36 0.55
C LEU A 10 -6.40 -2.01 -0.06
N VAL A 11 -5.99 -0.90 0.55
CA VAL A 11 -6.15 0.43 -0.04
C VAL A 11 -4.76 0.89 -0.47
N VAL A 12 -4.47 0.80 -1.75
CA VAL A 12 -3.26 1.37 -2.32
C VAL A 12 -3.54 2.85 -2.59
N VAL A 13 -3.10 3.71 -1.67
CA VAL A 13 -3.06 5.16 -1.90
C VAL A 13 -1.75 5.46 -2.60
N ILE A 14 -1.79 5.36 -3.91
CA ILE A 14 -0.66 5.75 -4.74
C ILE A 14 -0.64 7.29 -4.69
N GLY A 15 0.52 7.89 -4.42
CA GLY A 15 0.67 9.34 -4.33
C GLY A 15 0.16 10.06 -5.58
N SER A 16 0.07 11.39 -5.50
CA SER A 16 -0.50 12.29 -6.52
C SER A 16 -0.22 11.87 -7.98
N LEU A 17 -1.14 12.23 -8.90
CA LEU A 17 -1.07 11.92 -10.35
C LEU A 17 0.33 12.10 -10.98
N ALA A 18 1.15 13.02 -10.45
CA ALA A 18 2.52 13.27 -10.90
C ALA A 18 3.46 12.06 -10.73
N PHE A 19 3.29 11.27 -9.65
CA PHE A 19 4.08 10.04 -9.44
C PHE A 19 3.75 8.98 -10.49
N PHE A 20 2.49 8.91 -10.95
CA PHE A 20 2.09 7.99 -12.01
C PHE A 20 2.54 8.40 -13.40
N ALA A 21 2.50 9.71 -13.71
CA ALA A 21 2.96 10.22 -14.99
C ALA A 21 4.46 9.94 -15.20
N ALA A 22 5.25 9.96 -14.12
CA ALA A 22 6.69 9.66 -14.15
C ALA A 22 7.02 8.16 -13.97
N ALA A 23 6.28 7.41 -13.15
CA ALA A 23 6.59 6.01 -12.84
C ALA A 23 5.94 4.99 -13.78
N GLY A 24 4.95 5.40 -14.58
CA GLY A 24 4.43 4.61 -15.71
C GLY A 24 3.92 3.21 -15.38
N GLN A 25 3.30 2.95 -14.21
CA GLN A 25 2.67 1.64 -13.91
C GLN A 25 1.80 1.60 -12.62
N PRO A 26 0.50 1.98 -12.68
CA PRO A 26 -0.50 1.49 -11.71
C PRO A 26 -0.66 -0.03 -11.75
N ALA A 27 -0.36 -0.63 -12.90
CA ALA A 27 -0.54 -2.06 -13.13
C ALA A 27 0.39 -2.94 -12.28
N ALA A 28 1.62 -2.51 -11.99
CA ALA A 28 2.59 -3.34 -11.28
C ALA A 28 2.19 -3.55 -9.81
N VAL A 29 1.86 -2.47 -9.08
CA VAL A 29 1.40 -2.56 -7.67
C VAL A 29 0.06 -3.28 -7.58
N ALA A 30 -0.82 -3.04 -8.55
CA ALA A 30 -2.13 -3.66 -8.58
C ALA A 30 -2.11 -5.12 -9.08
N ALA A 31 -1.02 -5.58 -9.72
CA ALA A 31 -0.79 -6.99 -10.07
C ALA A 31 -0.34 -7.81 -8.85
N LEU A 32 0.21 -7.17 -7.81
CA LEU A 32 0.62 -7.82 -6.57
C LEU A 32 -0.56 -8.31 -5.72
N ALA A 33 -1.79 -7.88 -6.07
CA ALA A 33 -3.00 -8.13 -5.29
C ALA A 33 -3.92 -9.23 -5.86
N GLY A 34 -3.53 -9.89 -6.96
CA GLY A 34 -4.29 -11.00 -7.57
C GLY A 34 -5.61 -10.56 -8.24
N PRO A 35 -6.41 -11.51 -8.78
CA PRO A 35 -7.64 -11.22 -9.54
C PRO A 35 -8.83 -10.74 -8.68
N ALA A 36 -8.61 -10.41 -7.41
CA ALA A 36 -9.67 -9.96 -6.52
C ALA A 36 -10.15 -8.54 -6.86
N GLN A 37 -11.43 -8.26 -6.60
CA GLN A 37 -12.17 -7.04 -6.98
C GLN A 37 -11.33 -5.76 -6.82
N ARG A 38 -10.85 -5.24 -7.95
CA ARG A 38 -10.20 -3.93 -8.06
C ARG A 38 -11.27 -2.86 -8.21
N THR A 39 -11.25 -1.86 -7.35
CA THR A 39 -12.08 -0.65 -7.53
C THR A 39 -11.16 0.56 -7.55
N GLU A 40 -11.13 1.28 -8.67
CA GLU A 40 -10.45 2.56 -8.78
C GLU A 40 -11.36 3.67 -8.26
N LYS A 41 -10.85 4.51 -7.36
CA LYS A 41 -11.59 5.65 -6.78
C LYS A 41 -10.71 6.88 -6.78
N GLY A 42 -10.85 7.73 -7.80
CA GLY A 42 -10.03 8.94 -7.91
C GLY A 42 -8.54 8.60 -8.00
N ASN A 43 -7.79 8.91 -6.95
CA ASN A 43 -6.33 8.69 -6.86
C ASN A 43 -5.92 7.41 -6.11
N ARG A 44 -6.85 6.51 -5.75
CA ARG A 44 -6.54 5.28 -5.03
C ARG A 44 -7.08 4.03 -5.73
N ILE A 45 -6.42 2.91 -5.47
CA ILE A 45 -6.84 1.59 -5.91
C ILE A 45 -7.18 0.75 -4.68
N ASP A 46 -8.45 0.35 -4.56
CA ASP A 46 -8.91 -0.56 -3.53
C ASP A 46 -8.89 -2.00 -4.09
N VAL A 47 -8.28 -2.95 -3.38
CA VAL A 47 -8.24 -4.38 -3.73
C VAL A 47 -8.61 -5.23 -2.52
N VAL A 48 -9.26 -6.37 -2.71
CA VAL A 48 -9.52 -7.31 -1.61
C VAL A 48 -8.44 -8.39 -1.57
N SER A 49 -7.79 -8.64 -0.44
CA SER A 49 -6.84 -9.75 -0.32
C SER A 49 -7.55 -11.07 -0.01
N ALA A 50 -7.13 -12.15 -0.67
CA ALA A 50 -7.55 -13.52 -0.36
C ALA A 50 -6.69 -14.19 0.74
N HIS A 51 -5.66 -13.50 1.22
CA HIS A 51 -4.72 -14.00 2.23
C HIS A 51 -5.02 -13.37 3.59
N PRO A 52 -4.69 -14.02 4.73
CA PRO A 52 -4.75 -13.39 6.05
C PRO A 52 -3.85 -12.15 6.17
N PHE A 53 -4.19 -11.22 7.07
CA PHE A 53 -3.52 -9.92 7.21
C PHE A 53 -1.98 -9.99 7.20
N ALA A 54 -1.39 -10.85 8.05
CA ALA A 54 0.06 -11.01 8.12
C ALA A 54 0.66 -11.50 6.78
N GLN A 55 0.02 -12.48 6.14
CA GLN A 55 0.46 -13.01 4.85
C GLN A 55 0.31 -11.96 3.73
N THR A 56 -0.73 -11.12 3.77
CA THR A 56 -0.87 -10.01 2.83
C THR A 56 0.28 -9.02 2.96
N ILE A 57 0.67 -8.64 4.18
CA ILE A 57 1.81 -7.75 4.43
C ILE A 57 3.12 -8.36 3.92
N ASP A 58 3.36 -9.64 4.18
CA ASP A 58 4.57 -10.34 3.74
C ASP A 58 4.65 -10.44 2.21
N ASN A 59 3.53 -10.80 1.56
CA ASN A 59 3.45 -10.89 0.10
C ASN A 59 3.67 -9.53 -0.55
N LEU A 60 3.07 -8.45 -0.03
CA LEU A 60 3.30 -7.09 -0.52
C LEU A 60 4.75 -6.66 -0.34
N THR A 61 5.33 -6.92 0.83
CA THR A 61 6.72 -6.60 1.14
C THR A 61 7.68 -7.31 0.19
N LYS A 62 7.47 -8.60 -0.05
CA LYS A 62 8.25 -9.41 -1.00
C LYS A 62 8.12 -8.86 -2.41
N ALA A 63 6.89 -8.63 -2.85
CA ALA A 63 6.62 -8.16 -4.20
C ALA A 63 7.18 -6.76 -4.48
N LEU A 64 7.10 -5.83 -3.52
CA LEU A 64 7.76 -4.52 -3.63
C LEU A 64 9.27 -4.68 -3.83
N LYS A 65 9.93 -5.52 -3.03
CA LYS A 65 11.37 -5.78 -3.15
C LYS A 65 11.74 -6.42 -4.49
N GLU A 66 10.95 -7.38 -4.97
CA GLU A 66 11.15 -8.01 -6.28
C GLU A 66 11.03 -7.03 -7.45
N GLN A 67 10.21 -5.98 -7.30
CA GLN A 67 10.07 -4.88 -8.26
C GLN A 67 11.15 -3.79 -8.10
N GLY A 68 12.16 -4.01 -7.25
CA GLY A 68 13.24 -3.05 -6.99
C GLY A 68 12.80 -1.82 -6.21
N MET A 69 11.67 -1.90 -5.48
CA MET A 69 11.24 -0.86 -4.56
C MET A 69 11.90 -1.05 -3.19
N MET A 70 12.22 0.07 -2.55
CA MET A 70 12.69 0.11 -1.17
C MET A 70 11.51 0.43 -0.25
N ILE A 71 11.37 -0.34 0.84
CA ILE A 71 10.47 0.03 1.94
C ILE A 71 11.18 1.07 2.79
N VAL A 72 10.57 2.24 2.91
CA VAL A 72 11.08 3.39 3.67
C VAL A 72 10.64 3.28 5.12
N ALA A 73 9.38 2.92 5.35
CA ALA A 73 8.82 2.76 6.69
C ALA A 73 7.64 1.78 6.69
N THR A 74 7.39 1.17 7.84
CA THR A 74 6.15 0.46 8.12
C THR A 74 5.54 1.02 9.39
N ILE A 75 4.34 1.58 9.29
CA ILE A 75 3.62 2.22 10.40
C ILE A 75 2.57 1.24 10.90
N ASP A 76 2.63 0.90 12.19
CA ASP A 76 1.71 -0.03 12.84
C ASP A 76 0.58 0.72 13.57
N HIS A 77 -0.47 1.03 12.82
CA HIS A 77 -1.65 1.73 13.34
C HIS A 77 -2.41 0.89 14.38
N GLN A 78 -2.38 -0.44 14.23
CA GLN A 78 -2.97 -1.34 15.21
C GLN A 78 -2.31 -1.15 16.58
N ASN A 79 -0.98 -1.23 16.65
CA ASN A 79 -0.24 -1.01 17.89
C ASN A 79 -0.45 0.42 18.41
N MET A 80 -0.46 1.42 17.54
CA MET A 80 -0.68 2.82 17.93
C MET A 80 -2.02 3.05 18.63
N LEU A 81 -3.10 2.44 18.11
CA LEU A 81 -4.42 2.57 18.72
C LEU A 81 -4.51 1.90 20.09
N THR A 82 -3.74 0.83 20.33
CA THR A 82 -3.70 0.20 21.67
C THR A 82 -3.15 1.15 22.74
N MET A 83 -2.25 2.06 22.37
CA MET A 83 -1.69 3.05 23.30
C MET A 83 -2.72 4.06 23.80
N VAL A 84 -3.82 4.24 23.07
CA VAL A 84 -4.93 5.13 23.43
C VAL A 84 -6.21 4.36 23.80
N GLY A 85 -6.09 3.06 24.11
CA GLY A 85 -7.19 2.23 24.61
C GLY A 85 -8.13 1.68 23.53
N ALA A 86 -7.82 1.84 22.24
CA ALA A 86 -8.59 1.29 21.15
C ALA A 86 -7.97 -0.01 20.61
N ARG A 87 -8.81 -0.94 20.13
CA ARG A 87 -8.35 -2.18 19.49
C ARG A 87 -9.01 -2.35 18.13
N ILE A 88 -8.20 -2.74 17.15
CA ILE A 88 -8.61 -3.07 15.78
C ILE A 88 -7.97 -4.39 15.35
N LYS A 89 -8.59 -5.12 14.41
CA LYS A 89 -8.14 -6.45 13.97
C LYS A 89 -6.78 -6.41 13.26
N GLY A 90 -6.53 -5.37 12.46
CA GLY A 90 -5.24 -5.11 11.83
C GLY A 90 -5.26 -3.81 11.02
N ALA A 91 -4.21 -3.00 11.14
CA ALA A 91 -3.97 -1.87 10.25
C ALA A 91 -2.48 -1.51 10.22
N LYS A 92 -1.89 -1.51 9.03
CA LYS A 92 -0.50 -1.09 8.79
C LYS A 92 -0.41 -0.26 7.52
N THR A 93 0.48 0.73 7.52
CA THR A 93 0.88 1.45 6.30
C THR A 93 2.30 1.04 5.93
N ILE A 94 2.51 0.63 4.67
CA ILE A 94 3.82 0.39 4.10
C ILE A 94 4.14 1.59 3.21
N GLU A 95 5.18 2.33 3.57
CA GLU A 95 5.72 3.41 2.76
C GLU A 95 6.89 2.89 1.94
N PHE A 96 6.87 3.13 0.63
CA PHE A 96 7.85 2.61 -0.30
C PHE A 96 8.22 3.63 -1.38
N GLY A 97 9.41 3.47 -1.95
CA GLY A 97 9.88 4.32 -3.04
C GLY A 97 10.92 3.62 -3.88
N LYS A 98 11.27 4.25 -5.00
CA LYS A 98 12.38 3.85 -5.86
C LYS A 98 13.48 4.90 -5.73
N PRO A 99 14.63 4.58 -5.09
CA PRO A 99 15.71 5.55 -4.87
C PRO A 99 16.17 6.26 -6.15
N ASP A 100 16.27 5.53 -7.26
CA ASP A 100 16.68 6.09 -8.55
C ASP A 100 15.72 7.18 -9.06
N MET A 101 14.41 6.99 -8.82
CA MET A 101 13.41 7.97 -9.20
C MET A 101 13.50 9.22 -8.31
N GLY A 102 13.77 9.05 -7.01
CA GLY A 102 14.03 10.17 -6.10
C GLY A 102 15.26 10.98 -6.52
N LYS A 103 16.35 10.32 -6.93
CA LYS A 103 17.57 10.97 -7.43
C LYS A 103 17.31 11.84 -8.65
N MET A 104 16.41 11.41 -9.54
CA MET A 104 16.03 12.17 -10.72
C MET A 104 15.07 13.31 -10.38
N LEU A 105 13.98 13.03 -9.64
CA LEU A 105 12.89 13.98 -9.45
C LEU A 105 13.19 15.06 -8.42
N LEU A 106 13.82 14.75 -7.27
CA LEU A 106 13.99 15.71 -6.18
C LEU A 106 14.79 16.96 -6.58
N PRO A 107 15.87 16.88 -7.39
CA PRO A 107 16.57 18.08 -7.85
C PRO A 107 15.78 18.92 -8.86
N MET A 108 14.93 18.28 -9.68
CA MET A 108 14.15 18.99 -10.72
C MET A 108 12.86 19.60 -10.14
N HIS A 109 12.24 18.91 -9.19
CA HIS A 109 10.96 19.24 -8.58
C HIS A 109 11.01 18.97 -7.06
N PRO A 110 11.60 19.86 -6.27
CA PRO A 110 11.72 19.68 -4.81
C PRO A 110 10.37 19.46 -4.12
N GLU A 111 9.29 20.04 -4.64
CA GLU A 111 7.91 19.90 -4.17
C GLU A 111 7.42 18.44 -4.16
N VAL A 112 7.98 17.58 -5.01
CA VAL A 112 7.66 16.14 -5.05
C VAL A 112 8.02 15.46 -3.72
N GLY A 113 8.96 16.02 -2.96
CA GLY A 113 9.32 15.53 -1.63
C GLY A 113 8.18 15.58 -0.59
N LEU A 114 7.14 16.38 -0.82
CA LEU A 114 5.95 16.42 0.04
C LEU A 114 5.02 15.22 -0.17
N GLU A 115 5.02 14.68 -1.38
CA GLU A 115 4.11 13.61 -1.83
C GLU A 115 4.77 12.23 -1.84
N MET A 116 6.11 12.18 -1.82
CA MET A 116 6.89 10.96 -1.64
C MET A 116 7.07 10.65 -0.14
N PRO A 117 7.19 9.37 0.27
CA PRO A 117 7.13 8.13 -0.54
C PRO A 117 5.70 7.67 -0.88
N GLY A 118 5.59 6.72 -1.81
CA GLY A 118 4.32 6.05 -2.11
C GLY A 118 3.85 5.19 -0.93
N LYS A 119 2.54 4.96 -0.80
CA LYS A 119 1.96 4.29 0.36
C LYS A 119 1.00 3.16 -0.01
N ILE A 120 1.04 2.08 0.75
CA ILE A 120 0.03 1.02 0.75
C ILE A 120 -0.55 0.96 2.15
N TYR A 121 -1.86 1.13 2.28
CA TYR A 121 -2.58 0.93 3.52
C TYR A 121 -3.28 -0.43 3.50
N VAL A 122 -2.93 -1.28 4.46
CA VAL A 122 -3.57 -2.58 4.64
C VAL A 122 -4.36 -2.52 5.93
N TRP A 123 -5.64 -2.83 5.87
CA TRP A 123 -6.49 -2.92 7.06
C TRP A 123 -7.41 -4.13 6.99
N GLU A 124 -7.71 -4.66 8.16
CA GLU A 124 -8.61 -5.78 8.34
C GLU A 124 -9.99 -5.28 8.75
N ARG A 125 -11.01 -5.69 7.99
CA ARG A 125 -12.40 -5.36 8.27
C ARG A 125 -12.88 -6.02 9.55
N SER A 126 -13.75 -5.32 10.27
CA SER A 126 -14.33 -5.77 11.52
C SER A 126 -15.53 -6.71 11.35
N ASP A 127 -15.83 -7.19 10.14
CA ASP A 127 -16.97 -8.08 9.87
C ASP A 127 -16.93 -9.41 10.63
#